data_AF-A0A4Y8VIW8-F1
#
_entry.id   AF-A0A4Y8VIW8-F1
#
_cell.length_a   1.000
_cell.length_b   1.000
_cell.length_c   1.000
_cell.angle_alpha   90.00
_cell.angle_beta   90.00
_cell.angle_gamma   90.00
#
_symmetry.space_group_name_H-M   'P 1'
#
loop_
_entity.id
_entity.type
_entity.pdbx_description
1 polymer ?
#
loop_
_entity_poly.entity_id
_entity_poly.type
_entity_poly.pdbx_seq_one_letter_code
_entity_poly.pdbx_strand_id
1 'polypeptide(L)'
;MKKPPAFLALIITLYVAYSVWPFLFGPAPDSLGHVAFSLTVSLFAFYGSVIACNILAIVCVIAAQSSLGTAIEIVESNIYLSAFLIAAAVFLACGAHYLLFSKRVHKFQGKYAQASDGCSGLSQKRKLR
;
A
#
# COMPACT_ATOMS: atom_id res chain seq x y z
N MET A 1 -8.72 0.15 -19.66
CA MET A 1 -8.33 0.32 -18.23
C MET A 1 -6.97 -0.34 -18.01
N LYS A 2 -5.98 0.36 -17.45
CA LYS A 2 -4.69 -0.27 -17.08
C LYS A 2 -4.97 -1.24 -15.93
N LYS A 3 -4.50 -2.49 -16.02
CA LYS A 3 -4.69 -3.48 -14.95
C LYS A 3 -3.78 -3.12 -13.77
N PRO A 4 -4.27 -3.16 -12.51
CA PRO A 4 -3.42 -2.97 -11.35
C PRO A 4 -2.36 -4.08 -11.30
N PRO A 5 -1.10 -3.78 -10.92
CA PRO A 5 -0.09 -4.80 -10.76
C PRO A 5 -0.51 -5.80 -9.67
N ALA A 6 -0.39 -7.09 -9.94
CA ALA A 6 -0.85 -8.16 -9.04
C ALA A 6 -0.30 -8.03 -7.60
N PHE A 7 0.95 -7.57 -7.46
CA PHE A 7 1.57 -7.32 -6.17
C PHE A 7 0.92 -6.17 -5.39
N LEU A 8 0.44 -5.13 -6.09
CA LEU A 8 -0.28 -4.01 -5.46
C LEU A 8 -1.67 -4.47 -4.99
N ALA A 9 -2.35 -5.29 -5.80
CA ALA A 9 -3.60 -5.91 -5.38
C ALA A 9 -3.39 -6.78 -4.13
N LEU A 10 -2.32 -7.57 -4.08
CA LEU A 10 -1.98 -8.42 -2.94
C LEU A 10 -1.69 -7.61 -1.67
N ILE A 11 -0.92 -6.53 -1.76
CA ILE A 11 -0.65 -5.62 -0.62
C ILE A 11 -1.96 -5.02 -0.10
N ILE A 12 -2.84 -4.55 -0.99
CA ILE A 12 -4.13 -3.97 -0.61
C ILE A 12 -5.02 -5.03 0.05
N THR A 13 -5.12 -6.22 -0.52
CA THR A 13 -5.91 -7.32 0.07
C THR A 13 -5.40 -7.68 1.46
N LEU A 14 -4.08 -7.78 1.66
CA LEU A 14 -3.51 -8.07 2.98
C LEU A 14 -3.77 -6.93 3.97
N TYR A 15 -3.65 -5.68 3.53
CA TYR A 15 -3.88 -4.53 4.40
C TYR A 15 -5.34 -4.43 4.84
N VAL A 16 -6.29 -4.68 3.93
CA VAL A 16 -7.72 -4.75 4.25
C VAL A 16 -8.00 -5.92 5.20
N ALA A 17 -7.44 -7.11 4.94
CA ALA A 17 -7.60 -8.25 5.83
C ALA A 17 -7.06 -7.97 7.24
N TYR A 18 -5.88 -7.34 7.35
CA TYR A 18 -5.31 -6.90 8.64
C TYR A 18 -6.21 -5.88 9.35
N SER A 19 -6.77 -4.92 8.61
CA SER A 19 -7.65 -3.88 9.16
C SER A 19 -8.98 -4.47 9.68
N VAL A 20 -9.50 -5.52 9.03
CA VAL A 20 -10.79 -6.15 9.36
C VAL A 20 -10.65 -7.23 10.44
N TRP A 21 -9.46 -7.84 10.59
CA TRP A 21 -9.18 -8.85 11.60
C TRP A 21 -9.57 -8.44 13.03
N PRO A 22 -9.15 -7.27 13.57
CA PRO A 22 -9.53 -6.84 14.91
C PRO A 22 -11.02 -6.48 15.03
N PHE A 23 -11.72 -6.18 13.93
CA PHE A 23 -13.16 -5.96 13.94
C PHE A 23 -13.94 -7.27 14.04
N LEU A 24 -13.47 -8.34 13.40
CA LEU A 24 -14.12 -9.66 13.42
C LEU A 24 -13.84 -10.44 14.72
N PHE A 25 -12.65 -10.26 15.31
CA PHE A 25 -12.19 -11.10 16.43
C PHE A 25 -11.77 -10.31 17.68
N GLY A 26 -11.83 -8.98 17.67
CA GLY A 26 -11.44 -8.12 18.79
C GLY A 26 -12.62 -7.47 19.53
N PRO A 27 -12.45 -7.10 20.82
CA PRO A 27 -13.55 -6.62 21.68
C PRO A 27 -13.95 -5.13 21.48
N ALA A 28 -13.58 -4.46 20.38
CA ALA A 28 -13.68 -2.99 20.27
C ALA A 28 -14.53 -2.50 19.06
N PRO A 29 -15.76 -2.00 19.29
CA PRO A 29 -16.66 -1.48 18.25
C PRO A 29 -16.29 -0.10 17.70
N ASP A 30 -15.32 0.61 18.28
CA ASP A 30 -14.95 1.99 17.90
C ASP A 30 -14.03 2.09 16.66
N SER A 31 -13.77 0.97 15.99
CA SER A 31 -12.80 0.84 14.90
C SER A 31 -13.39 1.04 13.49
N LEU A 32 -14.70 1.30 13.38
CA LEU A 32 -15.42 1.36 12.10
C LEU A 32 -14.89 2.48 11.18
N GLY A 33 -14.51 3.63 11.76
CA GLY A 33 -13.88 4.72 11.02
C GLY A 33 -12.51 4.34 10.44
N HIS A 34 -11.74 3.51 11.14
CA HIS A 34 -10.44 3.03 10.69
C HIS A 34 -10.57 2.06 9.50
N VAL A 35 -11.58 1.18 9.56
CA VAL A 35 -11.90 0.24 8.48
C VAL A 35 -12.41 0.99 7.24
N ALA A 36 -13.32 1.95 7.41
CA ALA A 36 -13.85 2.76 6.32
C ALA A 36 -12.75 3.60 5.64
N PHE A 37 -11.85 4.20 6.43
CA PHE A 37 -10.68 4.92 5.91
C PHE A 37 -9.75 3.99 5.13
N SER A 38 -9.44 2.81 5.70
CA SER A 38 -8.60 1.78 5.08
C SER A 38 -9.16 1.32 3.73
N LEU A 39 -10.47 1.05 3.65
CA LEU A 39 -11.17 0.68 2.40
C LEU A 39 -11.14 1.81 1.37
N THR A 40 -11.38 3.05 1.81
CA THR A 40 -11.40 4.22 0.91
C THR A 40 -10.03 4.44 0.29
N VAL A 41 -8.96 4.45 1.11
CA VAL A 41 -7.57 4.58 0.64
C VAL A 41 -7.20 3.45 -0.30
N SER A 42 -7.62 2.22 0.01
CA SER A 42 -7.41 1.03 -0.82
C SER A 42 -8.07 1.14 -2.19
N LEU A 43 -9.33 1.58 -2.24
CA LEU A 43 -10.06 1.85 -3.49
C LEU A 43 -9.34 2.90 -4.33
N PHE A 44 -8.96 4.04 -3.75
CA PHE A 44 -8.24 5.08 -4.48
C PHE A 44 -6.85 4.62 -4.97
N ALA A 45 -6.16 3.76 -4.22
CA ALA A 45 -4.91 3.14 -4.67
C ALA A 45 -5.14 2.22 -5.87
N PHE A 46 -6.24 1.46 -5.90
CA PHE A 46 -6.66 0.65 -7.04
C PHE A 46 -7.02 1.48 -8.28
N TYR A 47 -7.57 2.68 -8.12
CA TYR A 47 -7.79 3.63 -9.22
C TYR A 47 -6.51 4.29 -9.75
N GLY A 48 -5.35 4.00 -9.13
CA GLY A 48 -4.05 4.52 -9.58
C GLY A 48 -3.71 5.90 -9.03
N SER A 49 -4.39 6.35 -7.96
CA SER A 49 -4.04 7.61 -7.30
C SER A 49 -2.66 7.53 -6.64
N VAL A 50 -1.78 8.46 -6.99
CA VAL A 50 -0.43 8.61 -6.40
C VAL A 50 -0.54 8.93 -4.91
N ILE A 51 -1.45 9.84 -4.55
CA ILE A 51 -1.64 10.31 -3.17
C ILE A 51 -2.11 9.14 -2.30
N ALA A 52 -3.07 8.34 -2.79
CA ALA A 52 -3.55 7.19 -2.05
C ALA A 52 -2.48 6.12 -1.84
N CYS A 53 -1.62 5.87 -2.84
CA CYS A 53 -0.49 4.94 -2.67
C CYS A 53 0.55 5.45 -1.66
N ASN A 54 0.82 6.75 -1.62
CA ASN A 54 1.72 7.33 -0.62
C ASN A 54 1.11 7.26 0.79
N ILE A 55 -0.18 7.58 0.93
CA ILE A 55 -0.90 7.42 2.21
C ILE A 55 -0.85 5.96 2.65
N LEU A 56 -1.15 5.03 1.75
CA LEU A 56 -1.10 3.60 2.04
C LEU A 56 0.30 3.15 2.47
N ALA A 57 1.36 3.65 1.84
CA ALA A 57 2.74 3.36 2.24
C ALA A 57 3.04 3.85 3.66
N ILE A 58 2.63 5.08 4.01
CA ILE A 58 2.79 5.63 5.37
C ILE A 58 2.04 4.77 6.38
N VAL A 59 0.79 4.42 6.09
CA VAL A 59 -0.02 3.62 7.01
C VAL A 59 0.56 2.21 7.18
N CYS A 60 1.10 1.60 6.10
CA CYS A 60 1.85 0.34 6.20
C CYS A 60 3.07 0.45 7.11
N VAL A 61 3.82 1.55 7.07
CA VAL A 61 4.97 1.77 7.96
C VAL A 61 4.53 1.90 9.43
N ILE A 62 3.47 2.67 9.69
CA ILE A 62 2.91 2.84 11.04
C ILE A 62 2.40 1.48 11.58
N ALA A 63 1.68 0.73 10.76
CA ALA A 63 1.19 -0.60 11.12
C ALA A 63 2.32 -1.62 11.32
N ALA A 64 3.40 -1.55 10.53
CA ALA A 64 4.58 -2.36 10.73
C ALA A 64 5.25 -2.06 12.07
N GLN A 65 5.36 -0.79 12.43
CA GLN A 65 5.94 -0.37 13.72
C GLN A 65 5.07 -0.83 14.90
N SER A 66 3.74 -0.68 14.80
CA SER A 66 2.85 -1.13 15.89
C SER A 66 2.88 -2.65 16.05
N SER A 67 2.80 -3.40 14.95
CA SER A 67 2.84 -4.87 14.98
C SER A 67 4.15 -5.41 15.53
N LEU A 68 5.28 -4.77 15.21
CA LEU A 68 6.59 -5.12 15.79
C LEU A 68 6.62 -4.84 17.30
N GLY A 69 6.11 -3.69 17.74
CA GLY A 69 6.02 -3.35 19.15
C GLY A 69 5.21 -4.37 19.94
N THR A 70 4.00 -4.69 19.45
CA THR A 70 3.16 -5.73 20.05
C THR A 70 3.86 -7.08 20.04
N ALA A 71 4.53 -7.48 18.94
CA ALA A 71 5.23 -8.75 18.86
C ALA A 71 6.32 -8.91 19.93
N ILE A 72 7.04 -7.83 20.25
CA ILE A 72 8.07 -7.82 21.30
C ILE A 72 7.43 -7.99 22.67
N GLU A 73 6.30 -7.33 22.93
CA GLU A 73 5.59 -7.43 24.22
C GLU A 73 5.03 -8.84 24.49
N ILE A 74 4.59 -9.54 23.44
CA ILE A 74 3.95 -10.86 23.58
C ILE A 74 4.88 -12.03 23.25
N VAL A 75 6.18 -11.80 23.02
CA VAL A 75 7.12 -12.86 22.64
C VAL A 75 7.22 -13.96 23.70
N GLU A 76 7.20 -13.57 24.98
CA GLU A 76 7.31 -14.52 26.10
C GLU A 76 5.99 -15.27 26.34
N SER A 77 4.85 -14.66 26.04
CA SER A 77 3.53 -15.25 26.29
C SER A 77 3.01 -16.10 25.13
N ASN A 78 3.36 -15.76 23.89
CA ASN A 78 2.92 -16.51 22.72
C ASN A 78 3.90 -16.34 21.53
N ILE A 79 4.91 -17.21 21.49
CA ILE A 79 5.96 -17.21 20.46
C ILE A 79 5.38 -17.32 19.04
N TYR A 80 4.32 -18.11 18.83
CA TYR A 80 3.71 -18.30 17.50
C TYR A 80 3.03 -17.02 17.00
N LEU A 81 2.28 -16.34 17.88
CA LEU A 81 1.62 -15.08 17.56
C LEU A 81 2.65 -13.96 17.34
N SER A 82 3.71 -13.91 18.17
CA SER A 82 4.82 -12.96 18.02
C SER A 82 5.55 -13.15 16.68
N ALA A 83 5.90 -14.38 16.31
CA ALA A 83 6.54 -14.68 15.03
C ALA A 83 5.66 -14.28 13.84
N PHE A 84 4.34 -14.51 13.92
CA PHE A 84 3.39 -14.07 12.91
C PHE A 84 3.35 -12.53 12.78
N LEU A 85 3.32 -11.81 13.90
CA LEU A 85 3.33 -10.34 13.89
C LEU A 85 4.64 -9.77 13.33
N ILE A 86 5.79 -10.39 13.64
CA ILE A 86 7.08 -10.00 13.04
C ILE A 86 7.04 -10.20 11.53
N ALA A 87 6.55 -11.36 11.05
CA ALA A 87 6.41 -11.63 9.63
C ALA A 87 5.47 -10.61 8.94
N ALA A 88 4.36 -10.27 9.59
CA ALA A 88 3.44 -9.23 9.12
C ALA A 88 4.11 -7.85 9.06
N ALA A 89 4.89 -7.46 10.07
CA ALA A 89 5.62 -6.20 10.12
C ALA A 89 6.62 -6.08 8.97
N VAL A 90 7.42 -7.13 8.73
CA VAL A 90 8.38 -7.18 7.62
C VAL A 90 7.66 -7.09 6.28
N PHE A 91 6.54 -7.83 6.13
CA PHE A 91 5.77 -7.80 4.90
C PHE A 91 5.19 -6.40 4.60
N LEU A 92 4.65 -5.72 5.60
CA LEU A 92 4.13 -4.36 5.48
C LEU A 92 5.23 -3.36 5.13
N ALA A 93 6.41 -3.46 5.76
CA ALA A 93 7.57 -2.63 5.44
C ALA A 93 8.06 -2.84 4.00
N CYS A 94 8.16 -4.09 3.55
CA CYS A 94 8.48 -4.42 2.15
C CYS A 94 7.41 -3.90 1.18
N GLY A 95 6.13 -3.97 1.57
CA GLY A 95 5.00 -3.44 0.80
C GLY A 95 5.07 -1.92 0.65
N ALA A 96 5.36 -1.19 1.73
CA ALA A 96 5.55 0.26 1.69
C ALA A 96 6.72 0.65 0.77
N HIS A 97 7.85 -0.05 0.90
CA HIS A 97 9.00 0.17 0.02
C HIS A 97 8.66 -0.11 -1.46
N TYR A 98 7.90 -1.18 -1.74
CA TYR A 98 7.43 -1.49 -3.09
C TYR A 98 6.51 -0.39 -3.64
N LEU A 99 5.57 0.13 -2.84
CA LEU A 99 4.65 1.19 -3.26
C LEU A 99 5.39 2.49 -3.62
N LEU A 100 6.47 2.83 -2.91
CA LEU A 100 7.23 4.06 -3.11
C LEU A 100 8.28 3.97 -4.23
N PHE A 101 8.91 2.80 -4.42
CA PHE A 101 10.08 2.68 -5.30
C PHE A 101 9.82 1.80 -6.55
N SER A 102 8.70 1.09 -6.64
CA SER A 102 8.45 0.20 -7.78
C SER A 102 8.11 0.98 -9.05
N LYS A 103 8.97 0.82 -10.08
CA LYS A 103 8.72 1.34 -11.44
C LYS A 103 7.37 0.88 -12.01
N ARG A 104 6.87 -0.31 -11.63
CA ARG A 104 5.57 -0.83 -12.09
C ARG A 104 4.41 -0.05 -11.49
N VAL A 105 4.49 0.32 -10.22
CA VAL A 105 3.48 1.12 -9.51
C VAL A 105 3.45 2.54 -10.10
N HIS A 106 4.61 3.16 -10.29
CA HIS A 106 4.70 4.49 -10.93
C HIS A 106 4.24 4.50 -12.39
N LYS A 107 4.44 3.42 -13.15
CA LYS A 107 3.91 3.27 -14.53
C LYS A 107 2.39 3.14 -14.54
N PHE A 108 1.83 2.43 -13.56
CA PHE A 108 0.39 2.30 -13.36
C PHE A 108 -0.25 3.65 -12.99
N GLN A 109 0.38 4.39 -12.08
CA GLN A 109 -0.02 5.74 -11.65
C GLN A 109 0.15 6.84 -12.72
N GLY A 110 0.72 6.53 -13.88
CA GLY A 110 0.94 7.53 -14.95
C GLY A 110 2.09 8.51 -14.73
N LYS A 111 2.83 8.41 -13.60
CA LYS A 111 4.02 9.24 -13.30
C LYS A 111 5.11 9.16 -14.39
N TYR A 112 5.19 8.04 -15.12
CA TYR A 112 6.11 7.87 -16.26
C TYR A 112 5.44 8.01 -17.64
N ALA A 113 4.10 8.17 -17.71
CA ALA A 113 3.43 8.37 -18.98
C ALA A 113 3.62 9.80 -19.51
N GLN A 114 3.73 10.80 -18.61
CA GLN A 114 3.99 12.18 -19.03
C GLN A 114 5.44 12.44 -19.49
N ALA A 115 6.39 11.58 -19.15
CA ALA A 115 7.78 11.75 -19.59
C ALA A 115 8.02 11.27 -21.04
N SER A 116 7.17 10.40 -21.60
CA SER A 116 7.32 9.93 -22.99
C SER A 116 6.62 10.81 -24.02
N ASP A 117 5.57 11.54 -23.62
CA ASP A 117 4.76 12.32 -24.56
C ASP A 117 5.27 13.78 -24.71
N GLY A 118 6.18 14.22 -23.85
CA GLY A 118 6.80 15.54 -23.93
C GLY A 118 7.93 15.68 -24.96
N CYS A 119 8.46 14.57 -25.50
CA CYS A 119 9.60 14.59 -26.44
C CYS A 119 9.18 14.36 -27.91
N SER A 120 7.99 13.82 -28.16
CA SER A 120 7.48 13.54 -29.50
C SER A 120 6.71 14.70 -30.13
N GLY A 121 6.26 15.70 -29.35
CA GLY A 121 5.53 16.87 -29.85
C GLY A 121 6.40 18.00 -30.44
N LEU A 122 7.68 18.06 -30.09
CA LEU A 122 8.58 19.14 -30.56
C LEU A 122 9.35 18.80 -31.85
N SER A 123 9.48 17.52 -32.20
CA SER A 123 10.17 17.11 -33.43
C SER A 123 9.30 17.28 -34.69
N GLN A 124 7.98 17.18 -34.55
CA GLN A 124 7.07 17.26 -35.71
C GLN A 124 6.81 18.69 -36.20
N LYS A 125 7.03 19.72 -35.36
CA LYS A 125 6.85 21.13 -35.77
C LYS A 125 8.07 21.76 -36.47
N ARG A 126 9.22 21.09 -36.53
CA ARG A 126 10.41 21.60 -37.27
C ARG A 126 10.55 21.09 -38.70
N LYS A 127 9.68 20.18 -39.15
CA LYS A 127 9.74 19.62 -40.51
C LYS A 127 8.79 20.29 -41.53
N LEU A 128 8.10 21.36 -41.11
CA LEU A 128 7.10 22.07 -41.93
C LEU A 128 7.36 23.59 -42.03
N ARG A 129 8.62 24.01 -41.87
CA ARG A 129 9.06 25.36 -42.24
C ARG A 129 10.32 25.28 -43.06
#